data_AF-A0A7S2EXC0-F1
#
_entry.id   AF-A0A7S2EXC0-F1
#
_cell.length_a   1.000
_cell.length_b   1.000
_cell.length_c   1.000
_cell.angle_alpha   90.00
_cell.angle_beta   90.00
_cell.angle_gamma   90.00
#
_symmetry.space_group_name_H-M   'P 1'
#
loop_
_entity.id
_entity.type
_entity.pdbx_description
1 polymer ?
#
loop_
_entity_poly.entity_id
_entity_poly.type
_entity_poly.pdbx_seq_one_letter_code
_entity_poly.pdbx_strand_id
1 'polypeptide(L)'
;KPRDFVTYCSHRWKRDGSQVVVNQAVEHPSAPGTHREDASGDNACRAYALRGANFIGRDPEDPEGRTRFALLAHADPGGGLPPWAVKTAINAVAPIEPFKLMHNIEVGVKRAAE
;
A
#
# COMPACT_ATOMS: atom_id res chain seq x y z
N LYS A 1 2.27 -15.07 6.58
CA LYS A 1 3.50 -15.00 5.77
C LYS A 1 3.54 -13.68 5.02
N PRO A 2 4.72 -13.09 4.77
CA PRO A 2 4.85 -11.95 3.86
C PRO A 2 4.30 -12.27 2.46
N ARG A 3 3.83 -11.24 1.75
CA ARG A 3 3.34 -11.31 0.37
C ARG A 3 4.19 -10.41 -0.51
N ASP A 4 4.48 -10.83 -1.74
CA ASP A 4 5.07 -9.95 -2.75
C ASP A 4 3.97 -9.32 -3.60
N PHE A 5 4.25 -8.12 -4.09
CA PHE A 5 3.36 -7.37 -4.98
C PHE A 5 4.18 -6.93 -6.20
N VAL A 6 3.58 -7.02 -7.38
CA VAL A 6 4.08 -6.35 -8.58
C VAL A 6 3.00 -5.38 -9.02
N THR A 7 3.34 -4.10 -8.99
CA THR A 7 2.39 -3.02 -9.25
C THR A 7 2.96 -2.03 -10.25
N TYR A 8 2.16 -1.65 -11.22
CA TYR A 8 2.40 -0.42 -11.98
C TYR A 8 2.02 0.75 -11.09
N CYS A 9 2.98 1.66 -10.89
CA CYS A 9 2.78 2.88 -10.11
C CYS A 9 2.84 4.08 -11.05
N SER A 10 1.81 4.90 -11.03
CA SER A 10 1.76 6.17 -11.76
C SER A 10 1.50 7.28 -10.75
N HIS A 11 2.18 8.41 -10.91
CA HIS A 11 1.90 9.59 -10.11
C HIS A 11 1.57 10.78 -11.01
N ARG A 12 0.79 11.72 -10.48
CA ARG A 12 0.53 13.00 -11.13
C ARG A 12 0.35 14.11 -10.10
N TRP A 13 0.76 15.31 -10.46
CA TRP A 13 0.41 16.53 -9.77
C TRP A 13 -0.89 17.10 -10.35
N LYS A 14 -1.77 17.56 -9.48
CA LYS A 14 -2.97 18.32 -9.85
C LYS A 14 -2.64 19.82 -9.85
N ARG A 15 -3.52 20.60 -10.48
CA ARG A 15 -3.39 22.07 -10.57
C ARG A 15 -3.43 22.75 -9.20
N ASP A 16 -4.09 22.12 -8.22
CA ASP A 16 -4.18 22.61 -6.83
C ASP A 16 -2.91 22.31 -6.01
N GLY A 17 -1.87 21.73 -6.63
CA GLY A 17 -0.63 21.36 -5.96
C GLY A 17 -0.70 20.03 -5.19
N SER A 18 -1.84 19.32 -5.19
CA SER A 18 -1.91 17.97 -4.62
C SER A 18 -1.29 16.93 -5.54
N GLN A 19 -0.72 15.88 -4.96
CA GLN A 19 -0.19 14.72 -5.64
C GLN A 19 -1.15 13.54 -5.50
N VAL A 20 -1.29 12.77 -6.59
CA VAL A 20 -1.97 11.47 -6.57
C VAL A 20 -1.01 10.41 -7.05
N VAL A 21 -0.79 9.38 -6.24
CA VAL A 21 -0.05 8.18 -6.63
C VAL A 21 -1.06 7.04 -6.74
N VAL A 22 -1.21 6.46 -7.91
CA VAL A 22 -2.07 5.29 -8.14
C VAL A 22 -1.22 4.06 -8.36
N ASN A 23 -1.67 2.94 -7.81
CA ASN A 23 -1.04 1.64 -7.98
C ASN A 23 -2.06 0.60 -8.44
N GLN A 24 -1.66 -0.23 -9.39
CA GLN A 24 -2.47 -1.31 -9.94
C GLN A 24 -1.61 -2.55 -10.09
N ALA A 25 -2.13 -3.71 -9.69
CA ALA A 25 -1.47 -4.99 -9.90
C ALA A 25 -1.22 -5.24 -11.39
N VAL A 26 0.00 -5.66 -11.72
CA VAL A 26 0.41 -6.03 -13.09
C VAL A 26 1.31 -7.26 -13.06
N GLU A 27 1.40 -7.93 -14.20
CA GLU A 27 2.42 -8.97 -14.41
C GLU A 27 3.65 -8.36 -15.07
N HIS A 28 4.83 -8.88 -14.73
CA HIS A 28 6.08 -8.43 -15.34
C HIS A 28 7.01 -9.63 -15.58
N PRO A 29 7.56 -9.82 -16.80
CA PRO A 29 8.40 -10.97 -17.11
C PRO A 29 9.65 -11.12 -16.24
N SER A 30 10.23 -10.01 -15.77
CA SER A 30 11.40 -10.03 -14.88
C SER A 30 11.06 -10.29 -13.41
N ALA A 31 9.77 -10.36 -13.05
CA ALA A 31 9.29 -10.57 -11.69
C ALA A 31 8.09 -11.54 -11.69
N PRO A 32 8.30 -12.81 -12.12
CA PRO A 32 7.23 -13.81 -12.17
C PRO A 32 6.66 -14.07 -10.76
N GLY A 33 5.35 -14.21 -10.66
CA GLY A 33 4.67 -14.46 -9.39
C GLY A 33 4.60 -15.94 -9.03
N THR A 34 4.63 -16.25 -7.74
CA THR A 34 4.29 -17.58 -7.23
C THR A 34 2.89 -17.53 -6.62
N HIS A 35 1.97 -18.39 -7.05
CA HIS A 35 0.57 -18.38 -6.56
C HIS A 35 0.27 -19.50 -5.55
N ARG A 36 1.32 -20.03 -4.92
CA ARG A 36 1.26 -21.16 -4.01
C ARG A 36 1.48 -20.70 -2.57
N GLU A 37 0.57 -21.06 -1.66
CA GLU A 37 0.70 -20.75 -0.21
C GLU A 37 1.86 -21.50 0.45
N ASP A 38 2.22 -22.65 -0.09
CA ASP A 38 3.30 -23.52 0.35
C ASP A 38 4.64 -23.21 -0.34
N ALA A 39 4.70 -22.13 -1.14
CA ALA A 39 5.96 -21.61 -1.65
C ALA A 39 6.96 -21.49 -0.49
N SER A 40 8.04 -22.26 -0.59
CA SER A 40 9.10 -22.40 0.39
C SER A 40 10.39 -21.82 -0.20
N GLY A 41 11.19 -21.13 0.62
CA GLY A 41 12.37 -20.38 0.19
C GLY A 41 12.10 -18.87 0.06
N ASP A 42 12.82 -18.20 -0.85
CA ASP A 42 12.79 -16.73 -1.03
C ASP A 42 11.56 -16.20 -1.76
N ASN A 43 10.73 -17.08 -2.33
CA ASN A 43 9.56 -16.69 -3.11
C ASN A 43 8.32 -16.56 -2.20
N ALA A 44 7.93 -15.33 -1.90
CA ALA A 44 6.63 -15.04 -1.31
C ALA A 44 5.50 -15.37 -2.31
N CYS A 45 4.30 -15.61 -1.78
CA CYS A 45 3.13 -15.79 -2.62
C CYS A 45 2.61 -14.42 -3.09
N ARG A 46 2.36 -14.32 -4.40
CA ARG A 46 1.90 -13.12 -5.11
C ARG A 46 0.54 -12.69 -4.60
N ALA A 47 0.52 -11.52 -3.97
CA ALA A 47 -0.68 -10.76 -3.70
C ALA A 47 -0.92 -9.72 -4.80
N TYR A 48 -2.15 -9.24 -4.87
CA TYR A 48 -2.59 -8.28 -5.88
C TYR A 48 -3.08 -7.02 -5.19
N ALA A 49 -2.41 -5.89 -5.42
CA ALA A 49 -3.00 -4.59 -5.11
C ALA A 49 -3.96 -4.23 -6.25
N LEU A 50 -5.20 -4.74 -6.16
CA LEU A 50 -6.22 -4.62 -7.21
C LEU A 50 -6.39 -3.17 -7.64
N ARG A 51 -6.53 -2.26 -6.67
CA ARG A 51 -6.42 -0.82 -6.85
C ARG A 51 -5.92 -0.18 -5.56
N GLY A 52 -4.96 0.74 -5.68
CA GLY A 52 -4.60 1.62 -4.59
C GLY A 52 -4.42 3.04 -5.07
N ALA A 53 -4.59 3.97 -4.15
CA ALA A 53 -4.33 5.38 -4.37
C ALA A 53 -3.84 6.05 -3.10
N ASN A 54 -2.86 6.93 -3.23
CA ASN A 54 -2.45 7.88 -2.21
C ASN A 54 -2.76 9.28 -2.71
N PHE A 55 -3.55 10.02 -1.95
CA PHE A 55 -3.80 11.44 -2.18
C PHE A 55 -3.03 12.23 -1.12
N ILE A 56 -2.12 13.07 -1.58
CA ILE A 56 -1.19 13.82 -0.74
C ILE A 56 -1.32 15.29 -1.11
N GLY A 57 -1.64 16.15 -0.17
CA GLY A 57 -1.77 17.58 -0.46
C GLY A 57 -1.92 18.41 0.79
N ARG A 58 -1.98 19.73 0.63
CA ARG A 58 -2.26 20.62 1.75
C ARG A 58 -3.62 20.29 2.35
N ASP A 59 -3.70 20.23 3.67
CA ASP A 59 -4.98 20.08 4.34
C ASP A 59 -5.79 21.38 4.19
N PRO A 60 -6.97 21.36 3.55
CA PRO A 60 -7.78 22.56 3.36
C PRO A 60 -8.41 23.09 4.66
N GLU A 61 -8.46 22.26 5.70
CA GLU A 61 -9.08 22.60 6.99
C GLU A 61 -8.05 22.99 8.05
N ASP A 62 -6.75 22.90 7.74
CA ASP A 62 -5.68 23.24 8.67
C ASP A 62 -4.97 24.56 8.31
N PRO A 63 -5.16 25.63 9.11
CA PRO A 63 -4.49 26.90 8.88
C PRO A 63 -2.96 26.82 9.10
N GLU A 64 -2.45 25.85 9.85
CA GLU A 64 -1.01 25.65 10.09
C GLU A 64 -0.30 25.09 8.85
N GLY A 65 -1.04 24.67 7.83
CA GLY A 65 -0.49 24.21 6.57
C GLY A 65 0.05 22.79 6.61
N ARG A 66 -0.47 21.90 7.47
CA ARG A 66 -0.10 20.48 7.44
C ARG A 66 -0.53 19.81 6.14
N THR A 67 0.07 18.65 5.89
CA THR A 67 -0.26 17.80 4.75
C THR A 67 -1.34 16.81 5.13
N ARG A 68 -2.42 16.76 4.36
CA ARG A 68 -3.41 15.68 4.38
C ARG A 68 -2.91 14.52 3.53
N PHE A 69 -2.86 13.34 4.12
CA PHE A 69 -2.54 12.09 3.44
C PHE A 69 -3.75 11.15 3.54
N ALA A 70 -4.33 10.77 2.39
CA ALA A 70 -5.39 9.77 2.32
C ALA A 70 -4.91 8.54 1.53
N LEU A 71 -5.00 7.37 2.15
CA LEU A 71 -4.65 6.08 1.57
C LEU A 71 -5.93 5.30 1.24
N LEU A 72 -6.05 4.87 -0.01
CA LEU A 72 -7.00 3.85 -0.46
C LEU A 72 -6.23 2.57 -0.77
N ALA A 73 -6.57 1.48 -0.09
CA ALA A 73 -5.96 0.17 -0.31
C ALA A 73 -7.03 -0.87 -0.60
N HIS A 74 -6.94 -1.51 -1.77
CA HIS A 74 -7.73 -2.69 -2.12
C HIS A 74 -6.77 -3.79 -2.58
N ALA A 75 -6.73 -4.88 -1.82
CA ALA A 75 -5.79 -5.96 -2.04
C ALA A 75 -6.42 -7.34 -1.90
N ASP A 76 -5.90 -8.28 -2.68
CA ASP A 76 -6.14 -9.72 -2.55
C ASP A 76 -4.82 -10.38 -2.12
N PRO A 77 -4.78 -11.11 -0.98
CA PRO A 77 -3.57 -11.76 -0.50
C PRO A 77 -3.08 -12.92 -1.39
N GLY A 78 -3.88 -13.39 -2.35
CA GLY A 78 -3.55 -14.46 -3.27
C GLY A 78 -3.55 -15.86 -2.65
N GLY A 79 -2.97 -16.81 -3.38
CA GLY A 79 -2.66 -18.18 -2.95
C GLY A 79 -3.85 -19.11 -2.62
N GLY A 80 -5.10 -18.65 -2.79
CA GLY A 80 -6.27 -19.51 -2.58
C GLY A 80 -6.57 -19.76 -1.10
N LEU A 81 -6.24 -18.80 -0.23
CA LEU A 81 -6.64 -18.85 1.18
C LEU A 81 -8.15 -19.00 1.32
N PRO A 82 -8.64 -19.83 2.25
CA PRO A 82 -10.07 -19.91 2.51
C PRO A 82 -10.58 -18.56 3.06
N PRO A 83 -11.84 -18.17 2.77
CA PRO A 83 -12.37 -16.85 3.11
C PRO A 83 -12.23 -16.46 4.59
N TRP A 84 -12.35 -17.43 5.50
CA TRP A 84 -12.18 -17.18 6.93
C TRP A 84 -10.75 -16.74 7.28
N ALA A 85 -9.74 -17.28 6.60
CA ALA A 85 -8.33 -16.95 6.84
C ALA A 85 -8.02 -15.54 6.30
N VAL A 86 -8.56 -15.19 5.13
CA VAL A 86 -8.47 -13.83 4.56
C VAL A 86 -9.11 -12.82 5.52
N LYS A 87 -10.32 -13.09 6.00
CA LYS A 87 -11.01 -12.22 6.97
C LYS A 87 -10.21 -12.02 8.25
N THR A 88 -9.68 -13.11 8.82
CA THR A 88 -8.84 -13.05 10.03
C THR A 88 -7.59 -12.21 9.79
N ALA A 89 -6.91 -12.41 8.68
CA ALA A 89 -5.73 -11.61 8.32
C ALA A 89 -6.10 -10.13 8.22
N ILE A 90 -7.11 -9.77 7.42
CA ILE A 90 -7.55 -8.38 7.25
C ILE A 90 -7.88 -7.73 8.60
N ASN A 91 -8.64 -8.41 9.46
CA ASN A 91 -9.01 -7.88 10.77
C ASN A 91 -7.81 -7.66 11.69
N ALA A 92 -6.72 -8.41 11.51
CA ALA A 92 -5.50 -8.23 12.28
C ALA A 92 -4.64 -7.06 11.76
N VAL A 93 -4.48 -6.93 10.44
CA VAL A 93 -3.58 -5.90 9.86
C VAL A 93 -4.23 -4.55 9.59
N ALA A 94 -5.49 -4.51 9.15
CA ALA A 94 -6.15 -3.26 8.76
C ALA A 94 -6.21 -2.19 9.87
N PRO A 95 -6.40 -2.55 11.15
CA PRO A 95 -6.38 -1.56 12.23
C PRO A 95 -4.98 -1.05 12.63
N ILE A 96 -3.90 -1.67 12.15
CA ILE A 96 -2.54 -1.43 12.66
C ILE A 96 -1.63 -0.88 11.56
N GLU A 97 -1.51 -1.58 10.43
CA GLU A 97 -0.50 -1.29 9.41
C GLU A 97 -0.65 0.11 8.78
N PRO A 98 -1.85 0.63 8.49
CA PRO A 98 -2.00 2.00 8.01
C PRO A 98 -1.47 3.03 9.01
N PHE A 99 -1.72 2.86 10.30
CA PHE A 99 -1.23 3.78 11.33
C PHE A 99 0.28 3.70 11.49
N LYS A 100 0.84 2.49 11.44
CA LYS A 100 2.29 2.27 11.46
C LYS A 100 2.97 2.94 10.26
N LEU A 101 2.37 2.85 9.07
CA LEU A 101 2.85 3.55 7.88
C LEU A 101 2.85 5.07 8.09
N MET A 102 1.75 5.65 8.56
CA MET A 102 1.67 7.10 8.79
C MET A 102 2.67 7.56 9.86
N HIS A 103 2.83 6.80 10.94
CA HIS A 103 3.83 7.08 11.96
C HIS A 103 5.26 7.07 11.41
N ASN A 104 5.61 6.07 10.59
CA ASN A 104 6.92 5.99 9.96
C ASN A 104 7.18 7.16 9.00
N ILE A 105 6.16 7.59 8.25
CA ILE A 105 6.24 8.77 7.39
C ILE A 105 6.51 10.02 8.25
N GLU A 106 5.74 10.22 9.33
CA GLU A 106 5.90 11.36 10.22
C GLU A 106 7.31 11.41 10.84
N VAL A 107 7.80 10.28 11.36
CA VAL A 107 9.16 10.17 11.91
C VAL A 107 10.21 10.47 10.84
N GLY A 108 10.03 9.95 9.62
CA GLY A 108 10.92 10.21 8.49
C GLY A 108 10.98 11.70 8.12
N VAL A 109 9.83 12.38 8.09
CA VAL A 109 9.76 13.82 7.82
C VAL A 109 10.45 14.64 8.91
N LYS A 110 10.22 14.32 10.19
CA LYS A 110 10.88 15.03 11.31
C LYS A 110 12.40 14.91 11.23
N ARG A 111 12.91 13.71 10.97
CA ARG A 111 14.36 13.46 10.81
C ARG A 111 14.97 14.20 9.62
N ALA A 112 14.22 14.39 8.53
CA ALA A 112 14.72 15.10 7.36
C ALA A 112 14.73 16.62 7.52
N ALA A 113 14.06 17.15 8.55
CA ALA A 113 14.00 18.58 8.85
C ALA A 113 15.05 19.03 9.88
N GLU A 114 15.75 18.08 10.52
CA GLU A 114 16.94 18.28 11.36
C GLU A 114 18.21 18.41 10.50
#